data_AF-A0A1G8JHE6-F1
#
_entry.id   AF-A0A1G8JHE6-F1
#
_cell.length_a   1.000
_cell.length_b   1.000
_cell.length_c   1.000
_cell.angle_alpha   90.00
_cell.angle_beta   90.00
_cell.angle_gamma   90.00
#
_symmetry.space_group_name_H-M   'P 1'
#
loop_
_entity.id
_entity.type
_entity.pdbx_description
1 polymer ?
#
loop_
_entity_poly.entity_id
_entity_poly.type
_entity_poly.pdbx_seq_one_letter_code
_entity_poly.pdbx_strand_id
1 'polypeptide(L)'
;MRTRIYYPFILLIALLTTVSCENELPFSVKDNPPKLVMNALINADSLTNVLYLNFTGRGYATHAEKATVEVRVNGQLSESLRPLPPQAEGDMQCRFNISGKFSPGDVVRIDALTDDGQYHAWAEVTVPQRPNEITDIDTVTVPLTQYYYTQNYLRYKINIKDRPNENNFYRLIMDKQMTVKDYNNEIDEYVTQTTHRYHFISREDVVLTDGQPTNSDDEDNGMFDTVKNIYGVFDDSRFKNTSYTMTVYNQTNVEGLSKYGTNVKMDIIVRLLSITETEYYYLKALNLADSDAYDETINEPIKYPGNVHGGVGIVGISTETSKIIHIEKPWI
;
A
#
# COMPACT_ATOMS: atom_id res chain seq x y z
N MET A 1 -54.65 -14.61 36.45
CA MET A 1 -54.14 -13.86 35.28
C MET A 1 -52.86 -14.52 34.78
N ARG A 2 -52.88 -14.97 33.52
CA ARG A 2 -51.77 -15.17 32.55
C ARG A 2 -50.41 -15.71 33.05
N THR A 3 -50.24 -17.03 33.00
CA THR A 3 -48.93 -17.73 32.91
C THR A 3 -49.00 -18.79 31.81
N ARG A 4 -49.28 -18.39 30.58
CA ARG A 4 -49.17 -19.28 29.40
C ARG A 4 -48.86 -18.39 28.20
N ILE A 5 -47.65 -18.51 27.64
CA ILE A 5 -47.26 -18.19 26.24
C ILE A 5 -45.71 -18.28 26.06
N TYR A 6 -44.89 -18.35 27.12
CA TYR A 6 -43.42 -18.36 26.93
C TYR A 6 -42.81 -19.69 26.46
N TYR A 7 -43.37 -20.84 26.85
CA TYR A 7 -42.84 -22.16 26.45
C TYR A 7 -42.88 -22.45 24.94
N PRO A 8 -43.98 -22.20 24.20
CA PRO A 8 -43.99 -22.45 22.75
C PRO A 8 -43.06 -21.49 21.99
N PHE A 9 -42.83 -20.28 22.51
CA PHE A 9 -41.95 -19.29 21.89
C PHE A 9 -40.47 -19.68 22.03
N ILE A 10 -40.06 -20.19 23.20
CA ILE A 10 -38.72 -20.73 23.43
C ILE A 10 -38.45 -21.97 22.57
N LEU A 11 -39.45 -22.84 22.42
CA LEU A 11 -39.34 -24.04 21.56
C LEU A 11 -39.26 -23.68 20.07
N LEU A 12 -39.96 -22.65 19.63
CA LEU A 12 -39.88 -22.12 18.26
C LEU A 12 -38.50 -21.52 17.95
N ILE A 13 -37.92 -20.76 18.89
CA ILE A 13 -36.56 -20.20 18.75
C ILE A 13 -35.52 -21.33 18.69
N ALA A 14 -35.64 -22.34 19.54
CA ALA A 14 -34.75 -23.51 19.53
C ALA A 14 -34.85 -24.34 18.23
N LEU A 15 -36.03 -24.40 17.62
CA LEU A 15 -36.23 -25.02 16.31
C LEU A 15 -35.65 -24.18 15.17
N LEU A 16 -35.73 -22.84 15.23
CA LEU A 16 -35.17 -21.96 14.22
C LEU A 16 -33.63 -21.97 14.22
N THR A 17 -32.98 -22.17 15.38
CA THR A 17 -31.52 -22.25 15.48
C THR A 17 -30.93 -23.58 14.99
N THR A 18 -31.73 -24.64 14.86
CA THR A 18 -31.24 -25.96 14.43
C THR A 18 -31.39 -26.23 12.93
N VAL A 19 -31.99 -25.30 12.18
CA VAL A 19 -32.18 -25.39 10.71
C VAL A 19 -31.35 -24.32 9.97
N SER A 20 -30.25 -23.86 10.56
CA SER A 20 -29.22 -23.17 9.78
C SER A 20 -28.53 -24.22 8.90
N CYS A 21 -29.12 -24.52 7.75
CA CYS A 21 -28.41 -25.22 6.68
C CYS A 21 -27.33 -24.28 6.16
N GLU A 22 -26.14 -24.37 6.74
CA GLU A 22 -24.93 -23.88 6.09
C GLU A 22 -24.76 -24.70 4.81
N ASN A 23 -25.27 -24.19 3.69
CA ASN A 23 -24.84 -24.64 2.38
C ASN A 23 -23.42 -24.10 2.18
N GLU A 24 -22.44 -24.73 2.83
CA GLU A 24 -21.05 -24.55 2.43
C GLU A 24 -20.97 -24.99 0.97
N LEU A 25 -20.69 -24.04 0.07
CA LEU A 25 -20.37 -24.36 -1.30
C LEU A 25 -19.14 -25.28 -1.27
N PRO A 26 -19.23 -26.53 -1.75
CA PRO A 26 -18.12 -27.46 -1.63
C PRO A 26 -16.95 -26.95 -2.48
N PHE A 27 -15.89 -26.48 -1.82
CA PHE A 27 -14.64 -26.14 -2.49
C PHE A 27 -13.93 -27.43 -2.91
N SER A 28 -14.01 -27.74 -4.19
CA SER A 28 -13.30 -28.85 -4.81
C SER A 28 -11.98 -28.36 -5.40
N VAL A 29 -10.85 -28.85 -4.88
CA VAL A 29 -9.50 -28.58 -5.41
C VAL A 29 -9.37 -29.06 -6.87
N LYS A 30 -10.14 -30.09 -7.25
CA LYS A 30 -10.18 -30.58 -8.63
C LYS A 30 -10.79 -29.55 -9.58
N ASP A 31 -11.77 -28.80 -9.10
CA ASP A 31 -12.46 -27.76 -9.88
C ASP A 31 -11.76 -26.39 -9.77
N ASN A 32 -10.86 -26.23 -8.79
CA ASN A 32 -10.03 -25.04 -8.58
C ASN A 32 -8.56 -25.42 -8.30
N PRO A 33 -7.80 -25.80 -9.34
CA PRO A 33 -6.39 -26.11 -9.18
C PRO A 33 -5.59 -24.87 -8.71
N PRO A 34 -4.44 -25.06 -8.04
CA PRO A 34 -3.57 -23.97 -7.64
C PRO A 34 -3.20 -23.07 -8.82
N LYS A 35 -3.16 -21.76 -8.60
CA LYS A 35 -2.73 -20.75 -9.58
C LYS A 35 -1.52 -20.02 -9.05
N LEU A 36 -0.65 -19.55 -9.94
CA LEU A 36 0.42 -18.63 -9.54
C LEU A 36 -0.19 -17.30 -9.09
N VAL A 37 0.32 -16.77 -7.99
CA VAL A 37 0.03 -15.45 -7.42
C VAL A 37 1.28 -14.61 -7.64
N MET A 38 1.24 -13.67 -8.58
CA MET A 38 2.37 -12.81 -8.92
C MET A 38 2.08 -11.38 -8.51
N ASN A 39 2.84 -10.86 -7.54
CA ASN A 39 2.67 -9.51 -7.02
C ASN A 39 3.99 -8.73 -7.07
N ALA A 40 3.97 -7.53 -7.65
CA ALA A 40 5.10 -6.61 -7.65
C ALA A 40 4.61 -5.16 -7.75
N LEU A 41 5.16 -4.27 -6.94
CA LEU A 41 5.04 -2.81 -7.10
C LEU A 41 6.44 -2.27 -7.34
N ILE A 42 6.76 -2.02 -8.61
CA ILE A 42 8.10 -1.70 -9.10
C ILE A 42 8.24 -0.18 -9.14
N ASN A 43 9.37 0.33 -8.64
CA ASN A 43 9.81 1.69 -8.91
C ASN A 43 10.81 1.65 -10.08
N ALA A 44 10.45 2.29 -11.19
CA ALA A 44 11.25 2.36 -12.40
C ALA A 44 12.62 3.05 -12.18
N ASP A 45 12.69 3.93 -11.19
CA ASP A 45 13.89 4.66 -10.79
C ASP A 45 14.77 3.87 -9.79
N SER A 46 14.31 2.70 -9.33
CA SER A 46 15.00 1.81 -8.39
C SER A 46 15.67 0.61 -9.07
N LEU A 47 16.79 0.15 -8.51
CA LEU A 47 17.51 -1.07 -8.92
C LEU A 47 17.25 -2.26 -7.98
N THR A 48 16.38 -2.10 -7.00
CA THR A 48 16.14 -3.09 -5.95
C THR A 48 14.64 -3.32 -5.81
N ASN A 49 14.02 -3.78 -6.91
CA ASN A 49 12.60 -4.09 -6.95
C ASN A 49 12.38 -5.56 -6.59
N VAL A 50 11.35 -5.85 -5.80
CA VAL A 50 11.05 -7.23 -5.38
C VAL A 50 9.74 -7.68 -6.00
N LEU A 51 9.78 -8.85 -6.64
CA LEU A 51 8.61 -9.58 -7.10
C LEU A 51 8.35 -10.77 -6.17
N TYR A 52 7.09 -10.94 -5.78
CA TYR A 52 6.61 -12.05 -4.99
C TYR A 52 5.84 -13.02 -5.88
N LEU A 53 6.17 -14.32 -5.80
CA LEU A 53 5.53 -15.36 -6.62
C LEU A 53 5.17 -16.57 -5.77
N ASN A 54 3.88 -16.79 -5.52
CA ASN A 54 3.42 -17.93 -4.70
C ASN A 54 2.34 -18.71 -5.45
N PHE A 55 1.83 -19.78 -4.86
CA PHE A 55 0.65 -20.49 -5.32
C PHE A 55 -0.54 -20.15 -4.42
N THR A 56 -1.73 -20.07 -4.99
CA THR A 56 -2.97 -20.04 -4.23
C THR A 56 -3.13 -21.36 -3.45
N GLY A 57 -3.51 -21.28 -2.18
CA GLY A 57 -3.83 -22.45 -1.37
C GLY A 57 -5.17 -22.29 -0.64
N ARG A 58 -5.63 -23.38 -0.01
CA ARG A 58 -6.96 -23.45 0.62
C ARG A 58 -7.09 -22.59 1.89
N GLY A 59 -5.99 -22.29 2.56
CA GLY A 59 -5.95 -21.43 3.75
C GLY A 59 -4.74 -20.50 3.80
N TYR A 60 -3.66 -20.81 3.09
CA TYR A 60 -2.47 -19.98 2.96
C TYR A 60 -1.84 -20.17 1.58
N ALA A 61 -1.15 -19.15 1.08
CA ALA A 61 -0.35 -19.27 -0.13
C ALA A 61 0.87 -20.16 0.11
N THR A 62 1.32 -20.89 -0.91
CA THR A 62 2.49 -21.79 -0.83
C THR A 62 3.59 -21.37 -1.80
N HIS A 63 4.84 -21.77 -1.55
CA HIS A 63 5.97 -21.32 -2.37
C HIS A 63 5.99 -21.85 -3.80
N ALA A 64 6.42 -21.01 -4.73
CA ALA A 64 6.86 -21.41 -6.07
C ALA A 64 8.40 -21.49 -6.13
N GLU A 65 9.01 -22.47 -5.44
CA GLU A 65 10.48 -22.59 -5.31
C GLU A 65 11.21 -23.02 -6.60
N LYS A 66 10.48 -23.63 -7.53
CA LYS A 66 11.01 -24.12 -8.81
C LYS A 66 10.38 -23.32 -9.95
N ALA A 67 10.73 -22.05 -10.00
CA ALA A 67 10.23 -21.14 -11.02
C ALA A 67 11.36 -20.27 -11.59
N THR A 68 11.16 -19.83 -12.82
CA THR A 68 11.98 -18.83 -13.50
C THR A 68 11.11 -17.61 -13.79
N VAL A 69 11.63 -16.43 -13.49
CA VAL A 69 10.98 -15.16 -13.86
C VAL A 69 11.80 -14.50 -14.96
N GLU A 70 11.19 -14.23 -16.10
CA GLU A 70 11.80 -13.50 -17.20
C GLU A 70 11.22 -12.09 -17.28
N VAL A 71 12.09 -11.09 -17.32
CA VAL A 71 11.72 -9.69 -17.51
C VAL A 71 12.12 -9.27 -18.91
N ARG A 72 11.16 -8.80 -19.69
CA ARG A 72 11.36 -8.26 -21.04
C ARG A 72 11.01 -6.78 -21.07
N VAL A 73 11.84 -5.99 -21.73
CA VAL A 73 11.60 -4.56 -21.96
C VAL A 73 11.49 -4.34 -23.46
N ASN A 74 10.36 -3.78 -23.91
CA ASN A 74 10.05 -3.57 -25.33
C ASN A 74 10.23 -4.85 -26.18
N GLY A 75 9.83 -5.99 -25.61
CA GLY A 75 9.93 -7.31 -26.24
C GLY A 75 11.30 -7.99 -26.17
N GLN A 76 12.34 -7.30 -25.70
CA GLN A 76 13.69 -7.86 -25.56
C GLN A 76 13.90 -8.41 -24.14
N LEU A 77 14.47 -9.62 -24.03
CA LEU A 77 14.82 -10.21 -22.74
C LEU A 77 15.89 -9.36 -22.05
N SER A 78 15.54 -8.83 -20.88
CA SER A 78 16.42 -7.99 -20.05
C SER A 78 17.02 -8.81 -18.91
N GLU A 79 16.21 -9.60 -18.21
CA GLU A 79 16.64 -10.40 -17.06
C GLU A 79 15.98 -11.78 -17.06
N SER A 80 16.69 -12.78 -16.56
CA SER A 80 16.17 -14.11 -16.23
C SER A 80 16.57 -14.44 -14.79
N LEU A 81 15.58 -14.60 -13.93
CA LEU A 81 15.71 -14.55 -12.48
C LEU A 81 15.31 -15.90 -11.88
N ARG A 82 16.02 -16.26 -10.80
CA ARG A 82 15.73 -17.41 -9.95
C ARG A 82 15.31 -16.93 -8.56
N PRO A 83 14.56 -17.76 -7.80
CA PRO A 83 14.14 -17.42 -6.45
C PRO A 83 15.33 -17.04 -5.57
N LEU A 84 15.14 -15.99 -4.77
CA LEU A 84 16.04 -15.65 -3.68
C LEU A 84 15.92 -16.68 -2.55
N PRO A 85 16.98 -16.88 -1.75
CA PRO A 85 16.85 -17.67 -0.54
C PRO A 85 15.81 -17.08 0.43
N PRO A 86 15.17 -17.91 1.27
CA PRO A 86 14.33 -17.44 2.37
C PRO A 86 15.09 -16.47 3.28
N GLN A 87 14.43 -15.43 3.80
CA GLN A 87 15.06 -14.44 4.68
C GLN A 87 15.18 -14.96 6.11
N ALA A 88 14.23 -15.80 6.52
CA ALA A 88 14.17 -16.42 7.84
C ALA A 88 13.55 -17.82 7.73
N GLU A 89 13.75 -18.63 8.77
CA GLU A 89 13.08 -19.92 8.89
C GLU A 89 11.55 -19.72 8.94
N GLY A 90 10.81 -20.42 8.10
CA GLY A 90 9.36 -20.29 7.99
C GLY A 90 8.88 -19.10 7.15
N ASP A 91 9.77 -18.34 6.50
CA ASP A 91 9.38 -17.36 5.48
C ASP A 91 8.58 -18.05 4.39
N MET A 92 7.33 -17.62 4.17
CA MET A 92 6.39 -18.22 3.22
C MET A 92 6.41 -17.55 1.84
N GLN A 93 7.28 -16.55 1.65
CA GLN A 93 7.31 -15.71 0.46
C GLN A 93 8.46 -16.08 -0.47
N CYS A 94 8.14 -16.62 -1.65
CA CYS A 94 9.13 -16.75 -2.72
C CYS A 94 9.32 -15.38 -3.40
N ARG A 95 10.57 -14.90 -3.41
CA ARG A 95 10.96 -13.56 -3.88
C ARG A 95 11.94 -13.64 -5.04
N PHE A 96 11.88 -12.64 -5.91
CA PHE A 96 12.81 -12.41 -7.00
C PHE A 96 13.27 -10.96 -6.95
N ASN A 97 14.57 -10.71 -7.15
CA ASN A 97 15.10 -9.34 -7.26
C ASN A 97 15.13 -8.93 -8.73
N ILE A 98 14.42 -7.87 -9.07
CA ILE A 98 14.43 -7.23 -10.38
C ILE A 98 15.37 -6.02 -10.28
N SER A 99 16.43 -6.05 -11.09
CA SER A 99 17.49 -5.03 -11.09
C SER A 99 17.50 -4.16 -12.34
N GLY A 100 16.61 -4.41 -13.29
CA GLY A 100 16.43 -3.62 -14.51
C GLY A 100 16.01 -2.18 -14.20
N LYS A 101 16.56 -1.24 -14.99
CA LYS A 101 16.05 0.13 -15.05
C LYS A 101 14.97 0.21 -16.11
N PHE A 102 13.88 0.89 -15.79
CA PHE A 102 12.79 1.09 -16.72
C PHE A 102 12.63 2.58 -17.00
N SER A 103 12.43 2.94 -18.26
CA SER A 103 12.21 4.33 -18.68
C SER A 103 10.73 4.58 -18.91
N PRO A 104 10.22 5.80 -18.65
CA PRO A 104 8.87 6.19 -19.03
C PRO A 104 8.51 5.79 -20.47
N GLY A 105 7.39 5.09 -20.65
CA GLY A 105 6.93 4.59 -21.95
C GLY A 105 7.47 3.21 -22.35
N ASP A 106 8.43 2.64 -21.62
CA ASP A 106 8.82 1.24 -21.85
C ASP A 106 7.65 0.30 -21.60
N VAL A 107 7.54 -0.75 -22.43
CA VAL A 107 6.62 -1.86 -22.19
C VAL A 107 7.39 -2.97 -21.49
N VAL A 108 7.11 -3.15 -20.20
CA VAL A 108 7.76 -4.15 -19.36
C VAL A 108 6.82 -5.34 -19.21
N ARG A 109 7.27 -6.49 -19.70
CA ARG A 109 6.57 -7.76 -19.58
C ARG A 109 7.33 -8.67 -18.62
N ILE A 110 6.62 -9.23 -17.65
CA ILE A 110 7.16 -10.18 -16.69
C ILE A 110 6.43 -11.50 -16.88
N ASP A 111 7.18 -12.55 -17.16
CA ASP A 111 6.68 -13.93 -17.27
C ASP A 111 7.25 -14.77 -16.14
N ALA A 112 6.39 -15.48 -15.40
CA ALA A 112 6.76 -16.44 -14.37
C ALA A 112 6.37 -17.85 -14.83
N LEU A 113 7.33 -18.76 -14.92
CA LEU A 113 7.14 -20.14 -15.34
C LEU A 113 7.68 -21.10 -14.31
N THR A 114 6.94 -22.17 -14.01
CA THR A 114 7.49 -23.29 -13.22
C THR A 114 8.45 -24.13 -14.05
N ASP A 115 9.46 -24.71 -13.41
CA ASP A 115 10.51 -25.49 -14.10
C ASP A 115 9.96 -26.74 -14.81
N ASP A 116 8.83 -27.26 -14.34
CA ASP A 116 8.09 -28.37 -14.96
C ASP A 116 7.17 -27.93 -16.10
N GLY A 117 7.06 -26.62 -16.36
CA GLY A 117 6.24 -26.02 -17.40
C GLY A 117 4.74 -26.09 -17.15
N GLN A 118 4.27 -26.54 -15.98
CA GLN A 118 2.85 -26.71 -15.69
C GLN A 118 2.12 -25.38 -15.50
N TYR A 119 2.78 -24.38 -14.93
CA TYR A 119 2.18 -23.09 -14.63
C TYR A 119 2.96 -21.97 -15.29
N HIS A 120 2.21 -21.06 -15.91
CA HIS A 120 2.73 -19.84 -16.52
C HIS A 120 1.79 -18.70 -16.16
N ALA A 121 2.35 -17.66 -15.54
CA ALA A 121 1.67 -16.41 -15.30
C ALA A 121 2.47 -15.26 -15.89
N TRP A 122 1.81 -14.22 -16.36
CA TRP A 122 2.49 -13.06 -16.92
C TRP A 122 1.69 -11.78 -16.74
N ALA A 123 2.39 -10.66 -16.70
CA ALA A 123 1.80 -9.32 -16.73
C ALA A 123 2.62 -8.44 -17.66
N GLU A 124 1.96 -7.48 -18.30
CA GLU A 124 2.60 -6.50 -19.17
C GLU A 124 2.12 -5.11 -18.78
N VAL A 125 3.07 -4.20 -18.55
CA VAL A 125 2.81 -2.87 -18.01
C VAL A 125 3.60 -1.86 -18.81
N THR A 126 2.95 -0.78 -19.23
CA THR A 126 3.65 0.39 -19.77
C THR A 126 4.06 1.29 -18.61
N VAL A 127 5.35 1.63 -18.54
CA VAL A 127 5.90 2.50 -17.49
C VAL A 127 5.24 3.88 -17.59
N PRO A 128 4.60 4.38 -16.52
CA PRO A 128 3.91 5.67 -16.57
C PRO A 128 4.90 6.81 -16.77
N GLN A 129 4.42 7.90 -17.38
CA GLN A 129 5.21 9.12 -17.49
C GLN A 129 5.54 9.69 -16.11
N ARG A 130 6.76 10.21 -15.95
CA ARG A 130 7.19 10.80 -14.68
C ARG A 130 6.30 12.00 -14.32
N PRO A 131 5.87 12.17 -13.05
CA PRO A 131 5.18 13.37 -12.60
C PRO A 131 5.97 14.64 -12.92
N ASN A 132 5.28 15.77 -13.05
CA ASN A 132 5.97 17.06 -13.00
C ASN A 132 6.62 17.27 -11.62
N GLU A 133 7.68 18.07 -11.57
CA GLU A 133 8.38 18.38 -10.32
C GLU A 133 7.45 18.98 -9.26
N ILE A 134 7.69 18.61 -8.00
CA ILE A 134 7.07 19.27 -6.85
C ILE A 134 7.61 20.70 -6.79
N THR A 135 6.76 21.67 -7.12
CA THR A 135 7.18 23.05 -7.35
C THR A 135 7.66 23.69 -6.06
N ASP A 136 6.86 23.58 -5.00
CA ASP A 136 7.17 24.15 -3.69
C ASP A 136 6.49 23.38 -2.56
N ILE A 137 7.07 23.45 -1.36
CA ILE A 137 6.46 22.89 -0.16
C ILE A 137 6.58 23.92 0.96
N ASP A 138 5.44 24.45 1.38
CA ASP A 138 5.36 25.29 2.58
C ASP A 138 5.08 24.42 3.81
N THR A 139 5.72 24.74 4.93
CA THR A 139 5.63 23.96 6.17
C THR A 139 5.36 24.86 7.36
N VAL A 140 4.42 24.43 8.21
CA VAL A 140 4.11 25.13 9.45
C VAL A 140 3.65 24.17 10.52
N THR A 141 4.12 24.38 11.74
CA THR A 141 3.65 23.63 12.90
C THR A 141 2.27 24.14 13.32
N VAL A 142 1.30 23.24 13.42
CA VAL A 142 -0.06 23.55 13.86
C VAL A 142 -0.51 22.57 14.94
N PRO A 143 -1.30 23.01 15.92
CA PRO A 143 -1.98 22.08 16.82
C PRO A 143 -3.09 21.36 16.06
N LEU A 144 -3.17 20.05 16.21
CA LEU A 144 -4.22 19.21 15.63
C LEU A 144 -4.71 18.22 16.68
N THR A 145 -6.04 18.11 16.78
CA THR A 145 -6.71 17.20 17.73
C THR A 145 -6.94 15.85 17.06
N GLN A 146 -6.64 14.77 17.78
CA GLN A 146 -6.93 13.40 17.39
C GLN A 146 -7.20 12.59 18.66
N TYR A 147 -8.26 11.78 18.67
CA TYR A 147 -8.67 10.99 19.83
C TYR A 147 -8.80 11.84 21.11
N TYR A 148 -9.39 13.03 21.00
CA TYR A 148 -9.52 14.00 22.09
C TYR A 148 -8.20 14.60 22.64
N TYR A 149 -7.04 14.28 22.05
CA TYR A 149 -5.75 14.85 22.42
C TYR A 149 -5.27 15.86 21.39
N THR A 150 -4.85 17.04 21.85
CA THR A 150 -4.26 18.06 20.97
C THR A 150 -2.75 17.99 21.06
N GLN A 151 -2.10 17.83 19.91
CA GLN A 151 -0.64 17.82 19.80
C GLN A 151 -0.19 18.58 18.56
N ASN A 152 1.10 18.91 18.51
CA ASN A 152 1.67 19.63 17.38
C ASN A 152 1.96 18.68 16.22
N TYR A 153 1.51 19.07 15.03
CA TYR A 153 1.81 18.42 13.76
C TYR A 153 2.52 19.40 12.83
N LEU A 154 3.39 18.88 11.97
CA LEU A 154 3.90 19.63 10.85
C LEU A 154 2.90 19.49 9.71
N ARG A 155 2.29 20.61 9.32
CA ARG A 155 1.46 20.71 8.12
C ARG A 155 2.34 21.01 6.93
N TYR A 156 2.09 20.33 5.83
CA TYR A 156 2.72 20.56 4.54
C TYR A 156 1.67 21.06 3.55
N LYS A 157 2.01 22.11 2.80
CA LYS A 157 1.29 22.53 1.60
C LYS A 157 2.15 22.24 0.39
N ILE A 158 1.86 21.15 -0.30
CA ILE A 158 2.67 20.59 -1.38
C ILE A 158 2.08 21.06 -2.70
N ASN A 159 2.82 21.88 -3.44
CA ASN A 159 2.39 22.38 -4.75
C ASN A 159 2.81 21.41 -5.86
N ILE A 160 1.82 20.82 -6.52
CA ILE A 160 1.99 19.86 -7.62
C ILE A 160 1.36 20.39 -8.89
N LYS A 161 1.77 19.84 -10.04
CA LYS A 161 1.21 20.18 -11.35
C LYS A 161 0.84 18.92 -12.13
N ASP A 162 -0.39 18.87 -12.60
CA ASP A 162 -0.87 17.76 -13.42
C ASP A 162 -0.19 17.69 -14.79
N ARG A 163 -0.07 16.49 -15.34
CA ARG A 163 0.41 16.30 -16.71
C ARG A 163 -0.75 16.46 -17.69
N PRO A 164 -0.61 17.30 -18.73
CA PRO A 164 -1.75 17.64 -19.56
C PRO A 164 -2.12 16.51 -20.53
N ASN A 165 -3.41 16.43 -20.87
CA ASN A 165 -3.98 15.58 -21.93
C ASN A 165 -3.93 14.06 -21.68
N GLU A 166 -3.77 13.62 -20.44
CA GLU A 166 -3.89 12.21 -20.06
C GLU A 166 -4.69 12.09 -18.75
N ASN A 167 -5.14 10.89 -18.39
CA ASN A 167 -5.65 10.63 -17.04
C ASN A 167 -4.47 10.20 -16.18
N ASN A 168 -4.21 10.95 -15.13
CA ASN A 168 -3.11 10.67 -14.24
C ASN A 168 -3.58 10.07 -12.92
N PHE A 169 -2.87 9.03 -12.50
CA PHE A 169 -3.05 8.40 -11.20
C PHE A 169 -1.76 8.58 -10.42
N TYR A 170 -1.89 9.04 -9.19
CA TYR A 170 -0.78 9.44 -8.35
C TYR A 170 -0.81 8.71 -7.01
N ARG A 171 0.38 8.62 -6.42
CA ARG A 171 0.57 8.21 -5.03
C ARG A 171 1.49 9.18 -4.32
N LEU A 172 1.05 9.70 -3.19
CA LEU A 172 1.87 10.48 -2.27
C LEU A 172 2.48 9.54 -1.22
N ILE A 173 3.79 9.64 -1.03
CA ILE A 173 4.50 9.01 0.09
C ILE A 173 5.21 10.09 0.88
N MET A 174 4.88 10.18 2.17
CA MET A 174 5.56 11.02 3.14
C MET A 174 6.55 10.15 3.92
N ASP A 175 7.81 10.08 3.50
CA ASP A 175 8.84 9.31 4.19
C ASP A 175 9.53 10.17 5.25
N LYS A 176 9.13 9.97 6.51
CA LYS A 176 9.81 10.56 7.66
C LYS A 176 10.98 9.67 8.04
N GLN A 177 12.16 10.12 7.65
CA GLN A 177 13.43 9.48 7.91
C GLN A 177 14.05 10.05 9.19
N MET A 178 14.30 9.20 10.18
CA MET A 178 14.96 9.56 11.43
C MET A 178 16.27 8.81 11.55
N THR A 179 17.38 9.55 11.66
CA THR A 179 18.73 8.99 11.67
C THR A 179 19.43 9.34 12.98
N VAL A 180 19.99 8.32 13.63
CA VAL A 180 20.78 8.45 14.87
C VAL A 180 22.12 7.76 14.70
N LYS A 181 23.15 8.26 15.41
CA LYS A 181 24.39 7.51 15.60
C LYS A 181 24.32 6.83 16.96
N ASP A 182 24.46 5.52 16.98
CA ASP A 182 24.45 4.71 18.21
C ASP A 182 25.68 3.81 18.26
N TYR A 183 26.10 3.45 19.48
CA TYR A 183 27.22 2.55 19.68
C TYR A 183 26.75 1.10 19.61
N ASN A 184 27.34 0.31 18.72
CA ASN A 184 27.05 -1.12 18.63
C ASN A 184 28.08 -1.91 19.44
N ASN A 185 27.65 -2.48 20.57
CA ASN A 185 28.49 -3.28 21.46
C ASN A 185 28.99 -4.60 20.86
N GLU A 186 28.35 -5.13 19.82
CA GLU A 186 28.76 -6.40 19.19
C GLU A 186 29.99 -6.26 18.30
N ILE A 187 30.13 -5.08 17.68
CA ILE A 187 31.23 -4.77 16.74
C ILE A 187 32.15 -3.64 17.23
N ASP A 188 31.92 -3.13 18.44
CA ASP A 188 32.72 -2.08 19.10
C ASP A 188 32.86 -0.78 18.29
N GLU A 189 31.82 -0.40 17.55
CA GLU A 189 31.83 0.74 16.62
C GLU A 189 30.53 1.58 16.68
N TYR A 190 30.64 2.87 16.33
CA TYR A 190 29.46 3.72 16.12
C TYR A 190 28.83 3.43 14.75
N VAL A 191 27.57 3.00 14.77
CA VAL A 191 26.77 2.74 13.56
C VAL A 191 25.70 3.81 13.39
N THR A 192 25.38 4.11 12.13
CA THR A 192 24.25 4.98 11.80
C THR A 192 23.02 4.12 11.63
N GLN A 193 22.00 4.35 12.45
CA GLN A 193 20.71 3.70 12.34
C GLN A 193 19.70 4.68 11.75
N THR A 194 18.93 4.20 10.77
CA THR A 194 17.90 4.99 10.12
C THR A 194 16.56 4.27 10.23
N THR A 195 15.56 4.96 10.76
CA THR A 195 14.19 4.49 10.87
C THR A 195 13.29 5.30 9.93
N HIS A 196 12.41 4.61 9.21
CA HIS A 196 11.45 5.23 8.31
C HIS A 196 10.04 5.14 8.88
N ARG A 197 9.25 6.22 8.72
CA ARG A 197 7.83 6.27 9.08
C ARG A 197 7.05 6.87 7.91
N TYR A 198 6.05 6.14 7.42
CA TYR A 198 5.29 6.54 6.23
C TYR A 198 3.88 7.10 6.53
N HIS A 199 3.47 7.10 7.80
CA HIS A 199 2.13 7.53 8.20
C HIS A 199 1.99 9.06 8.12
N PHE A 200 0.93 9.54 7.46
CA PHE A 200 0.51 10.93 7.42
C PHE A 200 -1.01 11.03 7.54
N ILE A 201 -1.50 12.22 7.91
CA ILE A 201 -2.93 12.55 7.94
C ILE A 201 -3.26 13.41 6.72
N SER A 202 -4.35 13.07 6.04
CA SER A 202 -4.82 13.74 4.82
C SER A 202 -6.28 14.19 4.88
N ARG A 203 -6.93 14.03 6.04
CA ARG A 203 -8.39 14.17 6.22
C ARG A 203 -8.99 15.51 5.79
N GLU A 204 -8.20 16.59 5.74
CA GLU A 204 -8.68 17.91 5.32
C GLU A 204 -8.49 18.17 3.81
N ASP A 205 -7.76 17.30 3.10
CA ASP A 205 -7.45 17.50 1.68
C ASP A 205 -8.53 16.91 0.77
N VAL A 206 -9.08 17.75 -0.10
CA VAL A 206 -10.21 17.40 -0.97
C VAL A 206 -9.84 16.31 -1.98
N VAL A 207 -8.60 16.27 -2.46
CA VAL A 207 -8.16 15.27 -3.45
C VAL A 207 -7.89 13.93 -2.78
N LEU A 208 -7.20 13.94 -1.64
CA LEU A 208 -6.86 12.70 -0.91
C LEU A 208 -8.06 12.04 -0.21
N THR A 209 -9.17 12.75 -0.04
CA THR A 209 -10.42 12.26 0.58
C THR A 209 -11.54 12.04 -0.43
N ASP A 210 -11.24 12.00 -1.73
CA ASP A 210 -12.24 11.84 -2.79
C ASP A 210 -13.37 12.89 -2.74
N GLY A 211 -13.10 14.08 -2.19
CA GLY A 211 -14.05 15.17 -2.02
C GLY A 211 -14.86 15.11 -0.72
N GLN A 212 -14.46 14.29 0.24
CA GLN A 212 -15.09 14.16 1.55
C GLN A 212 -14.12 14.56 2.68
N PRO A 213 -13.66 15.82 2.72
CA PRO A 213 -12.79 16.26 3.80
C PRO A 213 -13.54 16.23 5.14
N THR A 214 -12.87 15.77 6.18
CA THR A 214 -13.37 15.68 7.55
C THR A 214 -12.47 16.44 8.52
N ASN A 215 -12.94 16.67 9.74
CA ASN A 215 -12.16 17.25 10.82
C ASN A 215 -11.94 16.24 11.97
N SER A 216 -11.30 16.68 13.06
CA SER A 216 -11.08 15.84 14.24
C SER A 216 -12.37 15.35 14.89
N ASP A 217 -13.39 16.20 14.95
CA ASP A 217 -14.64 15.89 15.62
C ASP A 217 -15.44 14.85 14.85
N ASP A 218 -15.41 14.93 13.51
CA ASP A 218 -16.01 13.94 12.62
C ASP A 218 -15.31 12.57 12.72
N GLU A 219 -13.99 12.54 12.87
CA GLU A 219 -13.23 11.28 13.06
C GLU A 219 -13.45 10.66 14.45
N ASP A 220 -13.53 11.49 15.50
CA ASP A 220 -13.65 11.02 16.89
C ASP A 220 -15.10 10.73 17.31
N ASN A 221 -16.09 11.38 16.67
CA ASN A 221 -17.52 11.30 17.02
C ASN A 221 -18.42 10.96 15.83
N GLY A 222 -17.86 10.57 14.68
CA GLY A 222 -18.62 10.18 13.51
C GLY A 222 -19.56 9.02 13.82
N MET A 223 -20.80 9.09 13.32
CA MET A 223 -21.75 7.98 13.42
C MET A 223 -21.35 6.78 12.54
N PHE A 224 -20.49 7.02 11.55
CA PHE A 224 -19.97 6.03 10.62
C PHE A 224 -18.46 6.19 10.49
N ASP A 225 -17.76 5.07 10.46
CA ASP A 225 -16.33 5.06 10.15
C ASP A 225 -16.10 5.47 8.69
N THR A 226 -15.07 6.30 8.49
CA THR A 226 -14.67 6.75 7.16
C THR A 226 -13.40 6.03 6.74
N VAL A 227 -13.37 5.55 5.49
CA VAL A 227 -12.18 4.93 4.91
C VAL A 227 -11.07 5.97 4.78
N LYS A 228 -9.97 5.76 5.51
CA LYS A 228 -8.80 6.64 5.47
C LYS A 228 -7.91 6.25 4.30
N ASN A 229 -7.42 7.24 3.54
CA ASN A 229 -6.50 7.00 2.43
C ASN A 229 -5.06 6.78 2.93
N ILE A 230 -4.83 5.62 3.54
CA ILE A 230 -3.53 5.25 4.13
C ILE A 230 -2.46 4.94 3.06
N TYR A 231 -2.88 4.54 1.86
CA TYR A 231 -1.97 4.30 0.73
C TYR A 231 -1.59 5.58 -0.04
N GLY A 232 -2.25 6.71 0.24
CA GLY A 232 -1.96 8.02 -0.35
C GLY A 232 -2.24 8.14 -1.84
N VAL A 233 -3.22 7.38 -2.36
CA VAL A 233 -3.52 7.31 -3.79
C VAL A 233 -4.63 8.28 -4.20
N PHE A 234 -4.48 8.94 -5.34
CA PHE A 234 -5.47 9.89 -5.87
C PHE A 234 -5.36 10.01 -7.39
N ASP A 235 -6.42 10.47 -8.05
CA ASP A 235 -6.41 10.79 -9.49
C ASP A 235 -6.48 12.30 -9.74
N ASP A 236 -6.26 12.69 -10.99
CA ASP A 236 -6.26 14.09 -11.43
C ASP A 236 -7.65 14.72 -11.61
N SER A 237 -8.75 13.99 -11.33
CA SER A 237 -10.10 14.42 -11.72
C SER A 237 -10.52 15.80 -11.19
N ARG A 238 -9.94 16.23 -10.07
CA ARG A 238 -10.23 17.51 -9.40
C ARG A 238 -9.27 18.65 -9.74
N PHE A 239 -8.17 18.36 -10.44
CA PHE A 239 -7.14 19.35 -10.79
C PHE A 239 -6.55 19.10 -12.19
N LYS A 240 -7.35 18.50 -13.08
CA LYS A 240 -6.96 18.10 -14.42
C LYS A 240 -6.39 19.27 -15.23
N ASN A 241 -5.23 19.05 -15.85
CA ASN A 241 -4.46 20.03 -16.62
C ASN A 241 -4.08 21.31 -15.84
N THR A 242 -4.13 21.31 -14.50
CA THR A 242 -3.80 22.48 -13.67
C THR A 242 -2.86 22.11 -12.52
N SER A 243 -2.50 23.09 -11.70
CA SER A 243 -1.77 22.90 -10.44
C SER A 243 -2.73 22.73 -9.27
N TYR A 244 -2.26 22.03 -8.24
CA TYR A 244 -2.98 21.81 -6.98
C TYR A 244 -2.05 21.96 -5.79
N THR A 245 -2.58 22.46 -4.67
CA THR A 245 -1.86 22.56 -3.40
C THR A 245 -2.45 21.57 -2.42
N MET A 246 -1.73 20.47 -2.20
CA MET A 246 -2.16 19.39 -1.33
C MET A 246 -1.79 19.66 0.13
N THR A 247 -2.71 19.35 1.05
CA THR A 247 -2.48 19.55 2.50
C THR A 247 -2.38 18.22 3.24
N VAL A 248 -1.24 17.97 3.88
CA VAL A 248 -1.03 16.77 4.70
C VAL A 248 -0.32 17.11 6.00
N TYR A 249 -0.36 16.18 6.96
CA TYR A 249 0.21 16.36 8.28
C TYR A 249 1.04 15.15 8.72
N ASN A 250 2.16 15.40 9.39
CA ASN A 250 2.90 14.38 10.14
C ASN A 250 3.17 14.85 11.56
N GLN A 251 3.26 13.92 12.51
CA GLN A 251 3.71 14.25 13.85
C GLN A 251 5.18 14.69 13.86
N THR A 252 5.52 15.66 14.70
CA THR A 252 6.89 16.20 14.80
C THR A 252 7.79 15.47 15.79
N ASN A 253 7.26 14.48 16.52
CA ASN A 253 7.95 13.69 17.55
C ASN A 253 8.99 12.71 16.96
N VAL A 254 9.92 12.23 17.79
CA VAL A 254 10.92 11.20 17.43
C VAL A 254 10.52 9.83 18.00
N GLU A 255 9.38 9.30 17.55
CA GLU A 255 8.82 8.03 18.05
C GLU A 255 9.84 6.89 18.07
N GLY A 256 9.97 6.24 19.24
CA GLY A 256 10.91 5.12 19.44
C GLY A 256 12.38 5.54 19.60
N LEU A 257 12.70 6.82 19.44
CA LEU A 257 14.07 7.36 19.50
C LEU A 257 14.23 8.49 20.54
N SER A 258 13.25 8.67 21.43
CA SER A 258 13.26 9.72 22.47
C SER A 258 14.51 9.67 23.37
N LYS A 259 15.06 8.48 23.64
CA LYS A 259 16.30 8.29 24.43
C LYS A 259 17.53 8.99 23.82
N TYR A 260 17.53 9.26 22.51
CA TYR A 260 18.62 9.95 21.82
C TYR A 260 18.47 11.48 21.85
N GLY A 261 17.33 11.99 22.33
CA GLY A 261 17.06 13.41 22.48
C GLY A 261 17.34 14.20 21.19
N THR A 262 18.13 15.27 21.30
CA THR A 262 18.45 16.17 20.18
C THR A 262 19.46 15.61 19.18
N ASN A 263 19.97 14.39 19.40
CA ASN A 263 20.94 13.76 18.49
C ASN A 263 20.28 13.07 17.28
N VAL A 264 18.95 13.10 17.21
CA VAL A 264 18.19 12.58 16.07
C VAL A 264 18.17 13.61 14.95
N LYS A 265 18.66 13.23 13.78
CA LYS A 265 18.41 13.97 12.54
C LYS A 265 17.10 13.50 11.94
N MET A 266 16.27 14.44 11.49
CA MET A 266 14.99 14.11 10.85
C MET A 266 14.91 14.79 9.49
N ASP A 267 14.68 13.98 8.46
CA ASP A 267 14.40 14.43 7.10
C ASP A 267 13.00 13.94 6.71
N ILE A 268 12.27 14.78 6.00
CA ILE A 268 10.98 14.41 5.40
C ILE A 268 11.17 14.39 3.89
N ILE A 269 11.05 13.21 3.30
CA ILE A 269 11.14 13.02 1.85
C ILE A 269 9.71 12.92 1.32
N VAL A 270 9.27 13.98 0.67
CA VAL A 270 7.97 14.01 -0.03
C VAL A 270 8.18 13.41 -1.41
N ARG A 271 7.56 12.25 -1.67
CA ARG A 271 7.65 11.53 -2.94
C ARG A 271 6.28 11.55 -3.61
N LEU A 272 6.25 12.04 -4.84
CA LEU A 272 5.08 11.98 -5.71
C LEU A 272 5.37 10.96 -6.80
N LEU A 273 4.57 9.90 -6.85
CA LEU A 273 4.67 8.83 -7.82
C LEU A 273 3.54 8.97 -8.84
N SER A 274 3.85 8.76 -10.11
CA SER A 274 2.85 8.38 -11.12
C SER A 274 2.76 6.87 -11.13
N ILE A 275 1.54 6.35 -11.03
CA ILE A 275 1.25 4.91 -10.99
C ILE A 275 0.31 4.54 -12.13
N THR A 276 0.21 3.25 -12.42
CA THR A 276 -0.75 2.76 -13.40
C THR A 276 -2.18 2.80 -12.86
N GLU A 277 -3.17 2.86 -13.75
CA GLU A 277 -4.59 2.81 -13.38
C GLU A 277 -4.93 1.54 -12.58
N THR A 278 -4.41 0.38 -13.00
CA THR A 278 -4.64 -0.88 -12.28
C THR A 278 -4.05 -0.86 -10.88
N GLU A 279 -2.83 -0.30 -10.72
CA GLU A 279 -2.21 -0.13 -9.39
C GLU A 279 -3.01 0.83 -8.52
N TYR A 280 -3.52 1.93 -9.08
CA TYR A 280 -4.38 2.88 -8.37
C TYR A 280 -5.62 2.20 -7.80
N TYR A 281 -6.38 1.48 -8.64
CA TYR A 281 -7.58 0.80 -8.18
C TYR A 281 -7.27 -0.38 -7.25
N TYR A 282 -6.14 -1.06 -7.42
CA TYR A 282 -5.68 -2.09 -6.50
C TYR A 282 -5.40 -1.51 -5.11
N LEU A 283 -4.67 -0.40 -5.02
CA LEU A 283 -4.40 0.29 -3.76
C LEU A 283 -5.67 0.90 -3.14
N LYS A 284 -6.64 1.34 -3.95
CA LYS A 284 -7.96 1.74 -3.44
C LYS A 284 -8.75 0.57 -2.85
N ALA A 285 -8.72 -0.60 -3.50
CA ALA A 285 -9.32 -1.81 -2.95
C ALA A 285 -8.67 -2.22 -1.63
N LEU A 286 -7.33 -2.13 -1.54
CA LEU A 286 -6.60 -2.37 -0.29
C LEU A 286 -6.93 -1.34 0.80
N ASN A 287 -7.02 -0.04 0.48
CA ASN A 287 -7.45 0.99 1.43
C ASN A 287 -8.79 0.64 2.08
N LEU A 288 -9.75 0.13 1.30
CA LEU A 288 -11.04 -0.31 1.82
C LEU A 288 -10.90 -1.57 2.67
N ALA A 289 -10.15 -2.56 2.21
CA ALA A 289 -9.97 -3.83 2.92
C ALA A 289 -9.27 -3.67 4.29
N ASP A 290 -8.29 -2.77 4.36
CA ASP A 290 -7.52 -2.47 5.58
C ASP A 290 -8.23 -1.44 6.48
N SER A 291 -9.42 -0.96 6.09
CA SER A 291 -10.15 0.03 6.86
C SER A 291 -11.02 -0.61 7.93
N ASP A 292 -11.07 0.01 9.10
CA ASP A 292 -12.02 -0.35 10.17
C ASP A 292 -13.49 -0.23 9.73
N ALA A 293 -13.78 0.53 8.65
CA ALA A 293 -15.12 0.67 8.08
C ALA A 293 -15.58 -0.54 7.26
N TYR A 294 -14.68 -1.46 6.92
CA TYR A 294 -15.01 -2.67 6.16
C TYR A 294 -15.17 -3.87 7.09
N ASP A 295 -16.35 -4.48 7.06
CA ASP A 295 -16.69 -5.66 7.81
C ASP A 295 -17.06 -6.79 6.84
N GLU A 296 -16.21 -7.83 6.83
CA GLU A 296 -16.32 -9.00 5.95
C GLU A 296 -17.65 -9.77 6.08
N THR A 297 -18.39 -9.60 7.18
CA THR A 297 -19.67 -10.29 7.41
C THR A 297 -20.86 -9.58 6.77
N ILE A 298 -20.80 -8.25 6.66
CA ILE A 298 -21.90 -7.41 6.15
C ILE A 298 -21.61 -6.83 4.78
N ASN A 299 -20.34 -6.57 4.46
CA ASN A 299 -19.94 -5.97 3.19
C ASN A 299 -19.76 -7.03 2.11
N GLU A 300 -19.96 -6.62 0.86
CA GLU A 300 -19.65 -7.48 -0.27
C GLU A 300 -18.13 -7.73 -0.35
N PRO A 301 -17.71 -8.96 -0.70
CA PRO A 301 -16.29 -9.26 -0.87
C PRO A 301 -15.61 -8.32 -1.87
N ILE A 302 -14.50 -7.72 -1.44
CA ILE A 302 -13.71 -6.83 -2.28
C ILE A 302 -13.12 -7.60 -3.47
N LYS A 303 -13.34 -7.07 -4.66
CA LYS A 303 -12.70 -7.56 -5.89
C LYS A 303 -11.43 -6.76 -6.14
N TYR A 304 -10.28 -7.38 -5.91
CA TYR A 304 -8.99 -6.77 -6.24
C TYR A 304 -8.78 -6.73 -7.76
N PRO A 305 -8.53 -5.54 -8.33
CA PRO A 305 -8.02 -5.41 -9.69
C PRO A 305 -6.71 -6.18 -9.85
N GLY A 306 -6.52 -6.81 -11.01
CA GLY A 306 -5.29 -7.53 -11.32
C GLY A 306 -5.03 -7.52 -12.81
N ASN A 307 -3.76 -7.58 -13.19
CA ASN A 307 -3.30 -7.62 -14.58
C ASN A 307 -2.42 -8.86 -14.87
N VAL A 308 -2.43 -9.84 -13.96
CA VAL A 308 -1.73 -11.11 -14.14
C VAL A 308 -2.63 -12.09 -14.90
N HIS A 309 -2.14 -12.52 -16.06
CA HIS A 309 -2.77 -13.53 -16.91
C HIS A 309 -2.16 -14.91 -16.65
N GLY A 310 -2.94 -15.99 -16.74
CA GLY A 310 -2.48 -17.35 -16.41
C GLY A 310 -2.30 -17.64 -14.92
N GLY A 311 -2.50 -16.60 -14.08
CA GLY A 311 -2.47 -16.65 -12.62
C GLY A 311 -3.42 -15.63 -12.03
N VAL A 312 -3.08 -15.11 -10.85
CA VAL A 312 -3.74 -13.99 -10.17
C VAL A 312 -2.69 -13.04 -9.60
N GLY A 313 -3.08 -11.81 -9.26
CA GLY A 313 -2.21 -10.81 -8.65
C GLY A 313 -2.07 -9.54 -9.47
N ILE A 314 -1.10 -8.72 -9.10
CA ILE A 314 -0.89 -7.37 -9.63
C ILE A 314 0.59 -7.11 -9.90
N VAL A 315 0.90 -6.55 -11.06
CA VAL A 315 2.20 -5.93 -11.35
C VAL A 315 1.95 -4.45 -11.62
N GLY A 316 2.42 -3.59 -10.74
CA GLY A 316 2.44 -2.14 -10.88
C GLY A 316 3.85 -1.64 -11.16
N ILE A 317 3.98 -0.59 -11.97
CA ILE A 317 5.24 0.12 -12.18
C ILE A 317 4.96 1.61 -11.98
N SER A 318 5.82 2.26 -11.20
CA SER A 318 5.74 3.67 -10.85
C SER A 318 6.99 4.42 -11.29
N THR A 319 6.83 5.70 -11.57
CA THR A 319 7.93 6.68 -11.74
C THR A 319 7.74 7.79 -10.74
N GLU A 320 8.82 8.42 -10.27
CA GLU A 320 8.69 9.37 -9.17
C GLU A 320 9.48 10.68 -9.34
N THR A 321 9.04 11.67 -8.57
CA THR A 321 9.81 12.86 -8.23
C THR A 321 9.77 13.04 -6.71
N SER A 322 10.79 13.66 -6.13
CA SER A 322 10.85 13.86 -4.69
C SER A 322 11.49 15.18 -4.30
N LYS A 323 11.15 15.64 -3.09
CA LYS A 323 11.76 16.82 -2.46
C LYS A 323 12.04 16.50 -0.99
N ILE A 324 13.24 16.84 -0.53
CA ILE A 324 13.68 16.60 0.84
C ILE A 324 13.51 17.88 1.65
N ILE A 325 12.96 17.75 2.86
CA ILE A 325 12.83 18.82 3.84
C ILE A 325 13.65 18.43 5.06
N HIS A 326 14.66 19.23 5.40
CA HIS A 326 15.51 18.99 6.56
C HIS A 326 14.88 19.60 7.81
N ILE A 327 14.65 18.78 8.84
CA ILE A 327 14.12 19.23 10.13
C ILE A 327 15.29 19.39 11.11
N GLU A 328 15.78 20.61 11.25
CA GLU A 328 16.99 20.91 12.05
C GLU A 328 16.82 20.62 13.55
N LYS A 329 15.59 20.72 14.07
CA LYS A 329 15.25 20.50 15.48
C LYS A 329 13.91 19.76 15.60
N PRO A 330 13.91 18.42 15.53
CA PRO A 330 12.69 17.68 15.80
C PRO A 330 12.28 17.86 17.26
N TRP A 331 10.98 17.87 17.53
CA TRP A 331 10.46 18.01 18.88
C TRP A 331 10.58 16.67 19.62
N ILE A 332 11.02 16.71 20.88
CA ILE A 332 11.20 15.54 21.74
C ILE A 332 10.04 15.43 22.71
#